data_AF-A0A6A0AF85-F1
#
_entry.id   AF-A0A6A0AF85-F1
#
_cell.length_a   1.000
_cell.length_b   1.000
_cell.length_c   1.000
_cell.angle_alpha   90.00
_cell.angle_beta   90.00
_cell.angle_gamma   90.00
#
_symmetry.space_group_name_H-M   'P 1'
#
loop_
_entity.id
_entity.type
_entity.pdbx_description
1 polymer ?
#
loop_
_entity_poly.entity_id
_entity_poly.type
_entity_poly.pdbx_seq_one_letter_code
_entity_poly.pdbx_strand_id
1 'polypeptide(L)'
;LPNPLRDAICVFYLVLRGLDTVEDDMALPDSVKLPALLSFHKDIYERGFTLPCGYNHYKRLMAQFGTVVDVFLSLDPAFQLVIANITRRMGEGMAEFITK
;
A
#
# COMPACT_ATOMS: atom_id res chain seq x y z
N LEU A 1 -21.44 -3.61 -0.73
CA LEU A 1 -21.02 -4.80 0.05
C LEU A 1 -21.55 -4.68 1.48
N PRO A 2 -22.02 -5.76 2.11
CA PRO A 2 -22.35 -5.77 3.54
C PRO A 2 -21.08 -5.76 4.41
N ASN A 3 -21.20 -5.34 5.66
CA ASN A 3 -20.12 -5.48 6.64
C ASN A 3 -19.99 -6.94 7.09
N PRO A 4 -18.77 -7.42 7.38
CA PRO A 4 -17.48 -6.70 7.40
C PRO A 4 -16.76 -6.60 6.03
N LEU A 5 -17.31 -7.20 4.99
CA LEU A 5 -16.64 -7.33 3.68
C LEU A 5 -16.41 -5.98 2.98
N ARG A 6 -17.33 -5.03 3.14
CA ARG A 6 -17.17 -3.66 2.58
C ARG A 6 -15.89 -2.99 3.07
N ASP A 7 -15.66 -3.03 4.37
CA ASP A 7 -14.56 -2.31 5.00
C ASP A 7 -13.23 -2.99 4.64
N ALA A 8 -13.19 -4.34 4.63
CA ALA A 8 -12.05 -5.10 4.15
C ALA A 8 -11.70 -4.80 2.68
N ILE A 9 -12.68 -4.76 1.77
CA ILE A 9 -12.45 -4.43 0.36
C ILE A 9 -12.03 -2.97 0.17
N CYS A 10 -12.58 -2.05 0.96
CA CYS A 10 -12.18 -0.65 0.93
C CYS A 10 -10.71 -0.47 1.32
N VAL A 11 -10.30 -1.08 2.44
CA VAL A 11 -8.90 -1.07 2.87
C VAL A 11 -8.00 -1.75 1.84
N PHE A 12 -8.43 -2.89 1.30
CA PHE A 12 -7.65 -3.59 0.29
C PHE A 12 -7.38 -2.72 -0.94
N TYR A 13 -8.40 -2.02 -1.44
CA TYR A 13 -8.26 -1.07 -2.53
C TYR A 13 -7.30 0.07 -2.18
N LEU A 14 -7.41 0.66 -0.99
CA LEU A 14 -6.54 1.77 -0.56
C LEU A 14 -5.09 1.33 -0.39
N VAL A 15 -4.84 0.11 0.11
CA VAL A 15 -3.50 -0.46 0.23
C VAL A 15 -2.86 -0.62 -1.15
N LEU A 16 -3.58 -1.25 -2.10
CA LEU A 16 -3.08 -1.43 -3.46
C LEU A 16 -2.92 -0.10 -4.20
N ARG A 17 -3.81 0.87 -3.96
CA ARG A 17 -3.67 2.21 -4.53
C ARG A 17 -2.46 2.95 -3.96
N GLY A 18 -2.12 2.73 -2.70
CA GLY A 18 -0.89 3.25 -2.10
C GLY A 18 0.35 2.68 -2.79
N LEU A 19 0.38 1.36 -3.00
CA LEU A 19 1.45 0.68 -3.72
C LEU A 19 1.60 1.21 -5.15
N ASP A 20 0.49 1.31 -5.89
CA ASP A 20 0.39 1.89 -7.25
C ASP A 20 0.95 3.32 -7.27
N THR A 21 0.64 4.14 -6.26
CA THR A 21 1.16 5.52 -6.17
C THR A 21 2.68 5.57 -6.00
N VAL A 22 3.29 4.59 -5.33
CA VAL A 22 4.76 4.50 -5.21
C VAL A 22 5.39 4.13 -6.56
N GLU A 23 4.77 3.20 -7.27
CA GLU A 23 5.22 2.73 -8.59
C GLU A 23 5.15 3.83 -9.65
N ASP A 24 4.00 4.50 -9.76
CA ASP A 24 3.70 5.52 -10.76
C ASP A 24 4.46 6.84 -10.56
N ASP A 25 4.98 7.12 -9.35
CA ASP A 25 5.64 8.40 -9.08
C ASP A 25 7.02 8.47 -9.74
N MET A 26 7.10 9.15 -10.87
CA MET A 26 8.32 9.40 -11.63
C MET A 26 9.31 10.35 -10.93
N ALA A 27 8.89 11.03 -9.86
CA ALA A 27 9.78 11.87 -9.05
C ALA A 27 10.57 11.07 -7.99
N LEU A 28 10.13 9.84 -7.68
CA LEU A 28 10.87 8.94 -6.79
C LEU A 28 12.00 8.24 -7.54
N PRO A 29 13.27 8.36 -7.09
CA PRO A 29 14.37 7.58 -7.65
C PRO A 29 14.14 6.08 -7.45
N ASP A 30 14.60 5.26 -8.41
CA ASP A 30 14.48 3.80 -8.34
C ASP A 30 15.14 3.21 -7.08
N SER A 31 16.21 3.85 -6.58
CA SER A 31 16.88 3.48 -5.33
C SER A 31 16.01 3.62 -4.08
N VAL A 32 14.94 4.42 -4.14
CA VAL A 32 13.93 4.58 -3.08
C VAL A 32 12.68 3.77 -3.40
N LYS A 33 12.25 3.80 -4.67
CA LYS A 33 11.05 3.13 -5.16
C LYS A 33 11.13 1.61 -5.00
N LEU A 34 12.22 0.99 -5.43
CA LEU A 34 12.37 -0.47 -5.38
C LEU A 34 12.31 -1.02 -3.94
N PRO A 35 13.06 -0.49 -2.96
CA PRO A 35 12.89 -0.90 -1.56
C PRO A 35 11.46 -0.70 -1.06
N ALA A 36 10.85 0.45 -1.36
CA ALA A 36 9.49 0.77 -0.90
C ALA A 36 8.43 -0.21 -1.46
N LEU A 37 8.52 -0.59 -2.73
CA LEU A 37 7.60 -1.58 -3.33
C LEU A 37 7.76 -2.97 -2.68
N LEU A 38 9.01 -3.38 -2.41
CA LEU A 38 9.30 -4.68 -1.82
C LEU A 38 8.93 -4.75 -0.33
N SER A 39 9.07 -3.64 0.40
CA SER A 39 8.74 -3.56 1.83
C SER A 39 7.29 -3.21 2.12
N PHE A 40 6.53 -2.67 1.16
CA PHE A 40 5.19 -2.10 1.39
C PHE A 40 4.24 -3.01 2.19
N HIS A 41 4.26 -4.32 1.91
CA HIS A 41 3.43 -5.31 2.61
C HIS A 41 3.78 -5.49 4.10
N LYS A 42 4.97 -5.06 4.53
CA LYS A 42 5.43 -4.99 5.92
C LYS A 42 5.10 -3.62 6.50
N ASP A 43 5.31 -2.57 5.71
CA ASP A 43 5.09 -1.19 6.12
C ASP A 43 3.62 -0.91 6.49
N ILE A 44 2.66 -1.62 5.86
CA ILE A 44 1.24 -1.56 6.25
C ILE A 44 0.94 -2.11 7.65
N TYR A 45 1.89 -2.72 8.35
CA TYR A 45 1.77 -3.09 9.77
C TYR A 45 2.32 -2.02 10.72
N GLU A 46 3.02 -1.00 10.20
CA GLU A 46 3.63 0.06 11.00
C GLU A 46 2.62 1.20 11.22
N ARG A 47 2.16 1.37 12.46
CA ARG A 47 1.26 2.48 12.81
C ARG A 47 1.90 3.82 12.50
N GLY A 48 1.14 4.71 11.86
CA GLY A 48 1.63 6.01 11.45
C GLY A 48 2.53 5.99 10.21
N PHE A 49 2.65 4.86 9.51
CA PHE A 49 3.36 4.79 8.24
C PHE A 49 2.85 5.86 7.26
N THR A 50 3.79 6.63 6.72
CA THR A 50 3.54 7.63 5.68
C THR A 50 4.75 7.66 4.75
N LEU A 51 4.49 7.74 3.45
CA LEU A 51 5.54 7.90 2.45
C LEU A 51 5.12 9.03 1.50
N PRO A 52 5.63 10.25 1.65
CA PRO A 52 5.16 11.38 0.85
C PRO A 52 5.57 11.22 -0.62
N CYS A 53 4.66 10.68 -1.44
CA CYS A 53 4.79 10.52 -2.88
C CYS A 53 3.44 10.72 -3.59
N GLY A 54 3.49 10.80 -4.92
CA GLY A 54 2.33 10.93 -5.79
C GLY A 54 1.84 12.37 -5.99
N TYR A 55 0.75 12.48 -6.73
CA TYR A 55 0.18 13.75 -7.19
C TYR A 55 -1.28 13.92 -6.73
N ASN A 56 -1.75 15.16 -6.60
CA ASN A 56 -3.14 15.50 -6.30
C ASN A 56 -3.71 14.74 -5.08
N HIS A 57 -4.81 14.01 -5.27
CA HIS A 57 -5.49 13.27 -4.20
C HIS A 57 -4.67 12.09 -3.67
N TYR A 58 -3.80 11.49 -4.49
CA TYR A 58 -2.94 10.38 -4.08
C TYR A 58 -1.82 10.86 -3.16
N LYS A 59 -1.30 12.07 -3.39
CA LYS A 59 -0.37 12.71 -2.44
C LYS A 59 -0.97 12.82 -1.03
N ARG A 60 -2.25 13.17 -0.95
CA ARG A 60 -2.97 13.22 0.33
C ARG A 60 -3.17 11.83 0.93
N LEU A 61 -3.54 10.84 0.11
CA LEU A 61 -3.66 9.44 0.56
C LEU A 61 -2.35 8.97 1.21
N MET A 62 -1.22 9.17 0.53
CA MET A 62 0.08 8.73 1.01
C MET A 62 0.57 9.51 2.24
N ALA A 63 0.26 10.81 2.33
CA ALA A 63 0.56 11.62 3.51
C ALA A 63 -0.31 11.26 4.74
N GLN A 64 -1.51 10.69 4.53
CA GLN A 64 -2.43 10.28 5.59
C GLN A 64 -2.53 8.76 5.73
N PHE A 65 -1.56 8.03 5.17
CA PHE A 65 -1.66 6.58 4.98
C PHE A 65 -1.73 5.80 6.30
N GLY A 66 -1.18 6.35 7.38
CA GLY A 66 -1.33 5.82 8.74
C GLY A 66 -2.78 5.58 9.14
N THR A 67 -3.72 6.40 8.64
CA THR A 67 -5.16 6.20 8.87
C THR A 67 -5.67 4.92 8.21
N VAL A 68 -5.16 4.57 7.01
CA VAL A 68 -5.50 3.33 6.32
C VAL A 68 -4.92 2.14 7.09
N VAL A 69 -3.68 2.28 7.58
CA VAL A 69 -3.00 1.26 8.40
C VAL A 69 -3.76 0.99 9.69
N ASP A 70 -4.24 2.02 10.39
CA ASP A 70 -5.02 1.83 11.62
C ASP A 70 -6.30 1.02 11.37
N VAL A 71 -6.99 1.25 10.24
CA VAL A 71 -8.17 0.45 9.87
C VAL A 71 -7.76 -0.97 9.45
N PHE A 72 -6.69 -1.13 8.67
CA PHE A 72 -6.14 -2.43 8.30
C PHE A 72 -5.83 -3.30 9.52
N LEU A 73 -5.16 -2.74 10.52
CA LEU A 73 -4.82 -3.42 11.77
C LEU A 73 -6.04 -3.76 12.62
N SER A 74 -7.18 -3.12 12.40
CA SER A 74 -8.45 -3.41 13.07
C SER A 74 -9.28 -4.52 12.39
N LEU A 75 -8.93 -4.91 11.15
CA LEU A 75 -9.63 -5.97 10.43
C LEU A 75 -9.33 -7.35 11.04
N ASP A 76 -10.19 -8.33 10.75
CA ASP A 76 -9.93 -9.73 11.08
C ASP A 76 -8.57 -10.19 10.49
N PRO A 77 -7.75 -10.95 11.25
CA PRO A 77 -6.46 -11.45 10.78
C PRO A 77 -6.50 -12.17 9.43
N ALA A 78 -7.61 -12.84 9.08
CA ALA A 78 -7.78 -13.48 7.78
C ALA A 78 -7.79 -12.46 6.62
N PHE A 79 -8.44 -11.30 6.80
CA PHE A 79 -8.40 -10.22 5.81
C PHE A 79 -7.02 -9.59 5.72
N GLN A 80 -6.36 -9.36 6.87
CA GLN A 80 -5.02 -8.81 6.90
C GLN A 80 -4.04 -9.68 6.11
N LEU A 81 -4.08 -11.01 6.33
CA LEU A 81 -3.23 -11.97 5.65
C LEU A 81 -3.41 -11.94 4.13
N VAL A 82 -4.66 -11.88 3.65
CA VAL A 82 -4.96 -11.80 2.21
C VAL A 82 -4.43 -10.51 1.61
N ILE A 83 -4.72 -9.37 2.24
CA ILE A 83 -4.28 -8.04 1.76
C ILE A 83 -2.75 -7.98 1.71
N ALA A 84 -2.06 -8.37 2.78
CA ALA A 84 -0.60 -8.36 2.84
C ALA A 84 0.04 -9.31 1.80
N ASN A 85 -0.53 -10.51 1.61
CA ASN A 85 -0.01 -11.47 0.64
C ASN A 85 -0.12 -10.95 -0.80
N ILE A 86 -1.28 -10.40 -1.18
CA ILE A 86 -1.46 -9.84 -2.53
C ILE A 86 -0.59 -8.61 -2.72
N THR A 87 -0.49 -7.74 -1.71
CA THR A 87 0.39 -6.55 -1.75
C THR A 87 1.85 -6.95 -1.97
N ARG A 88 2.33 -8.00 -1.28
CA ARG A 88 3.69 -8.53 -1.48
C ARG A 88 3.91 -8.98 -2.92
N ARG A 89 3.00 -9.80 -3.46
CA ARG A 89 3.12 -10.35 -4.82
C ARG A 89 3.06 -9.24 -5.88
N MET A 90 2.21 -8.23 -5.69
CA MET A 90 2.14 -7.08 -6.59
C MET A 90 3.40 -6.22 -6.52
N GLY A 91 3.91 -5.94 -5.31
CA GLY A 91 5.14 -5.17 -5.13
C GLY A 91 6.36 -5.85 -5.75
N GLU A 92 6.49 -7.17 -5.59
CA GLU A 92 7.54 -7.98 -6.24
C GLU A 92 7.41 -7.91 -7.78
N GLY A 93 6.20 -8.04 -8.32
CA GLY A 93 5.96 -7.95 -9.76
C GLY A 93 6.31 -6.58 -10.33
N MET A 94 5.85 -5.50 -9.69
CA MET A 94 6.14 -4.11 -10.09
C MET A 94 7.65 -3.83 -10.04
N ALA A 95 8.34 -4.28 -8.99
CA ALA A 95 9.78 -4.13 -8.86
C ALA A 95 10.55 -4.84 -9.98
N GLU A 96 10.14 -6.05 -10.38
CA GLU A 96 10.75 -6.78 -11.49
C GLU A 96 10.66 -5.99 -12.81
N PHE A 97 9.52 -5.33 -13.07
CA PHE A 97 9.33 -4.53 -14.30
C PHE A 97 10.15 -3.24 -14.32
N ILE A 98 10.38 -2.59 -13.17
CA ILE A 98 11.23 -1.40 -13.09
C ILE A 98 12.70 -1.73 -13.35
N THR A 99 13.15 -2.93 -12.94
CA THR A 99 14.55 -3.36 -13.12
C THR A 99 14.88 -3.87 -14.52
N LYS A 100 13.91 -3.98 -15.42
CA LYS A 100 14.09 -4.46 -16.81
C LYS A 100 14.26 -3.30 -17.79
#